data_AF-A0A9P4QMR7-F1
#
_entry.id   AF-A0A9P4QMR7-F1
#
_cell.length_a   1.000
_cell.length_b   1.000
_cell.length_c   1.000
_cell.angle_alpha   90.00
_cell.angle_beta   90.00
_cell.angle_gamma   90.00
#
_symmetry.space_group_name_H-M   'P 1'
#
loop_
_entity.id
_entity.type
_entity.pdbx_description
1 polymer ?
#
loop_
_entity_poly.entity_id
_entity_poly.type
_entity_poly.pdbx_seq_one_letter_code
_entity_poly.pdbx_strand_id
1 'polypeptide(L)'
;MAWASSRQTTRVEDIAYCLLGLFNVSLPLMYGEGHRAFYRLQEAIMTQSNDHSLFAWTDHGVLRGSLCGLLARSPYAFRKRITIPSLGSWTPDYMTPEGDSAASFTKTNQGIKIELPL
;
A
#
# COMPACT_ATOMS: atom_id res chain seq x y z
N MET A 1 4.32 -4.16 -0.74
CA MET A 1 5.71 -3.71 -1.05
C MET A 1 6.80 -4.50 -0.28
N ALA A 2 6.70 -5.83 -0.18
CA ALA A 2 7.63 -6.62 0.65
C ALA A 2 9.09 -6.59 0.17
N TRP A 3 9.32 -6.46 -1.14
CA TRP A 3 10.64 -6.41 -1.76
C TRP A 3 11.49 -5.21 -1.33
N ALA A 4 10.86 -4.11 -0.87
CA ALA A 4 11.58 -2.93 -0.39
C ALA A 4 11.85 -2.98 1.13
N SER A 5 11.38 -4.01 1.84
CA SER A 5 11.37 -4.03 3.31
C SER A 5 12.74 -4.11 3.98
N SER A 6 13.75 -4.61 3.27
CA SER A 6 15.13 -4.73 3.75
C SER A 6 16.02 -3.56 3.32
N ARG A 7 15.50 -2.60 2.54
CA ARG A 7 16.27 -1.45 2.08
C ARG A 7 16.64 -0.55 3.25
N GLN A 8 17.87 -0.05 3.22
CA GLN A 8 18.38 0.94 4.17
C GLN A 8 18.83 2.17 3.40
N THR A 9 18.51 3.34 3.94
CA THR A 9 18.87 4.64 3.38
C THR A 9 19.50 5.50 4.46
N THR A 10 20.33 6.46 4.05
CA THR A 10 21.03 7.35 4.98
C THR A 10 20.05 8.30 5.66
N ARG A 11 19.13 8.89 4.91
CA ARG A 11 18.02 9.68 5.45
C ARG A 11 16.73 8.88 5.40
N VAL A 12 15.81 9.20 6.32
CA VAL A 12 14.53 8.50 6.42
C VAL A 12 13.68 8.75 5.17
N GLU A 13 13.67 9.99 4.68
CA GLU A 13 12.91 10.40 3.49
C GLU A 13 13.40 9.76 2.18
N ASP A 14 14.70 9.42 2.10
CA ASP A 14 15.29 8.79 0.92
C ASP A 14 14.64 7.43 0.59
N ILE A 15 14.04 6.77 1.59
CA ILE A 15 13.29 5.53 1.38
C ILE A 15 12.11 5.74 0.45
N ALA A 16 11.48 6.91 0.46
CA ALA A 16 10.39 7.24 -0.44
C ALA A 16 10.93 7.65 -1.81
N TYR A 17 11.98 8.49 -1.82
CA TYR A 17 12.53 9.05 -3.04
C TYR A 17 13.18 8.02 -3.95
N CYS A 18 13.86 7.02 -3.39
CA CYS A 18 14.44 5.93 -4.18
C CYS A 18 13.38 5.00 -4.82
N LEU A 19 12.12 5.09 -4.42
CA LEU A 19 11.02 4.26 -4.95
C LEU A 19 10.18 4.99 -6.00
N LEU A 20 10.33 6.31 -6.16
CA LEU A 20 9.53 7.13 -7.08
C LEU A 20 9.51 6.59 -8.51
N GLY A 21 10.70 6.28 -9.04
CA GLY A 21 10.83 5.77 -10.41
C GLY A 21 10.20 4.39 -10.62
N LEU A 22 10.10 3.56 -9.58
CA LEU A 22 9.51 2.23 -9.68
C LEU A 22 7.98 2.27 -9.69
N PHE A 23 7.39 3.28 -9.05
CA PHE A 23 5.95 3.52 -9.07
C PHE A 23 5.51 4.53 -10.13
N ASN A 24 6.45 5.04 -10.94
CA ASN A 24 6.18 6.10 -11.93
C ASN A 24 5.53 7.35 -11.32
N VAL A 25 5.88 7.67 -10.08
CA VAL A 25 5.34 8.80 -9.31
C VAL A 25 6.32 9.97 -9.35
N SER A 26 5.80 11.19 -9.54
CA SER A 26 6.55 12.43 -9.34
C SER A 26 6.09 13.13 -8.05
N LEU A 27 7.01 13.32 -7.10
CA LEU A 27 6.77 14.05 -5.86
C LEU A 27 7.87 15.10 -5.64
N PRO A 28 7.53 16.32 -5.20
CA PRO A 28 8.52 17.30 -4.74
C PRO A 28 9.38 16.74 -3.60
N LEU A 29 10.70 16.81 -3.77
CA LEU A 29 11.69 16.44 -2.77
C LEU A 29 11.72 17.51 -1.67
N MET A 30 11.32 17.15 -0.46
CA MET A 30 11.30 18.01 0.72
C MET A 30 12.13 17.37 1.83
N TYR A 31 13.42 17.71 1.87
CA TYR A 31 14.31 17.25 2.95
C TYR A 31 13.88 17.78 4.31
N GLY A 32 13.95 16.92 5.33
CA GLY A 32 13.47 17.22 6.69
C GLY A 32 12.04 16.80 6.98
N GLU A 33 11.32 16.19 6.04
CA GLU A 33 9.97 15.66 6.28
C GLU A 33 9.97 14.27 6.96
N GLY A 34 11.10 13.58 6.98
CA GLY A 34 11.27 12.27 7.61
C GLY A 34 10.30 11.21 7.06
N HIS A 35 9.61 10.51 7.97
CA HIS A 35 8.63 9.47 7.60
C HIS A 35 7.45 9.99 6.77
N ARG A 36 7.21 11.31 6.76
CA ARG A 36 6.14 11.93 5.94
C ARG A 36 6.34 11.71 4.45
N ALA A 37 7.60 11.58 3.99
CA ALA A 37 7.90 11.30 2.59
C ALA A 37 7.25 9.99 2.13
N PHE A 38 7.27 8.95 2.99
CA PHE A 38 6.71 7.65 2.66
C PHE A 38 5.18 7.63 2.67
N TYR A 39 4.55 8.49 3.49
CA TYR A 39 3.09 8.70 3.41
C TYR A 39 2.70 9.35 2.08
N ARG A 40 3.40 10.40 1.67
CA ARG A 40 3.15 11.07 0.38
C ARG A 40 3.32 10.13 -0.81
N LEU A 41 4.32 9.24 -0.75
CA LEU A 41 4.51 8.20 -1.76
C LEU A 41 3.28 7.29 -1.85
N GLN A 42 2.81 6.76 -0.72
CA GLN A 42 1.63 5.90 -0.70
C GLN A 42 0.38 6.63 -1.19
N GLU A 43 0.19 7.90 -0.82
CA GLU A 43 -0.93 8.70 -1.34
C GLU A 43 -0.87 8.89 -2.85
N ALA A 44 0.30 9.16 -3.41
CA ALA A 44 0.47 9.28 -4.85
C ALA A 44 0.22 7.95 -5.57
N ILE A 45 0.65 6.83 -4.98
CA ILE A 45 0.34 5.48 -5.50
C ILE A 45 -1.17 5.24 -5.47
N MET A 46 -1.88 5.62 -4.40
CA MET A 46 -3.34 5.50 -4.32
C MET A 46 -4.07 6.30 -5.40
N THR A 47 -3.51 7.42 -5.84
CA THR A 47 -4.11 8.23 -6.91
C THR A 47 -3.91 7.60 -8.29
N GLN A 48 -2.86 6.80 -8.47
CA GLN A 48 -2.48 6.23 -9.77
C GLN A 48 -2.81 4.74 -9.93
N SER A 49 -3.04 4.02 -8.83
CA SER A 49 -3.23 2.58 -8.81
C SER A 49 -4.29 2.16 -7.80
N ASN A 50 -5.11 1.19 -8.20
CA ASN A 50 -6.12 0.53 -7.35
C ASN A 50 -5.59 -0.73 -6.66
N ASP A 51 -4.27 -0.90 -6.54
CA ASP A 51 -3.69 -2.09 -5.91
C ASP A 51 -3.90 -2.14 -4.38
N HIS A 52 -4.70 -3.11 -3.93
CA HIS A 52 -4.98 -3.37 -2.51
C HIS A 52 -3.76 -3.84 -1.72
N SER A 53 -2.68 -4.27 -2.39
CA SER A 53 -1.42 -4.66 -1.74
C SER A 53 -0.76 -3.52 -0.95
N LEU A 54 -1.17 -2.27 -1.22
CA LEU A 54 -0.79 -1.08 -0.47
C LEU A 54 -1.22 -1.16 1.01
N PHE A 55 -2.37 -1.79 1.30
CA PHE A 55 -2.90 -1.95 2.66
C PHE A 55 -2.44 -3.25 3.34
N ALA A 56 -1.73 -4.13 2.62
CA ALA A 56 -1.27 -5.41 3.12
C ALA A 56 0.06 -5.30 3.90
N TRP A 57 0.05 -4.53 4.99
CA TRP A 57 1.19 -4.36 5.90
C TRP A 57 0.79 -4.62 7.35
N THR A 58 1.78 -4.77 8.22
CA THR A 58 1.57 -5.02 9.65
C THR A 58 2.59 -4.25 10.49
N ASP A 59 2.11 -3.64 11.58
CA ASP A 59 3.01 -3.05 12.58
C ASP A 59 3.46 -4.13 13.56
N HIS A 60 4.77 -4.36 13.63
CA HIS A 60 5.36 -5.40 14.47
C HIS A 60 5.65 -4.93 15.91
N GLY A 61 5.50 -3.63 16.20
CA GLY A 61 5.78 -3.06 17.52
C GLY A 61 4.54 -2.71 18.34
N VAL A 62 3.34 -2.95 17.80
CA VAL A 62 2.09 -2.46 18.38
C VAL A 62 1.36 -3.59 19.11
N LEU A 63 0.96 -3.31 20.37
CA LEU A 63 0.14 -4.24 21.16
C LEU A 63 -1.18 -4.52 20.43
N ARG A 64 -1.69 -5.75 20.53
CA ARG A 64 -3.03 -6.09 20.00
C ARG A 64 -4.05 -5.07 20.53
N GLY A 65 -4.73 -4.38 19.63
CA GLY A 65 -5.76 -3.39 19.96
C GLY A 65 -5.31 -1.93 19.88
N SER A 66 -4.03 -1.63 19.65
CA SER A 66 -3.62 -0.26 19.34
C SER A 66 -3.97 0.08 17.89
N LEU A 67 -4.59 1.24 17.70
CA LEU A 67 -4.94 1.77 16.39
C LEU A 67 -3.64 2.16 15.65
N CYS A 68 -3.36 1.48 14.54
CA CYS A 68 -2.39 1.95 13.56
C CYS A 68 -3.13 2.76 12.48
N GLY A 69 -2.43 3.73 11.87
CA GLY A 69 -2.98 4.43 10.70
C GLY A 69 -3.23 3.45 9.55
N LEU A 70 -3.91 3.90 8.49
CA LEU A 70 -4.18 3.07 7.30
C LEU A 70 -2.93 2.81 6.45
N LEU A 71 -2.02 3.80 6.40
CA LEU A 71 -0.79 3.74 5.61
C LEU A 71 0.39 3.35 6.47
N ALA A 72 1.32 2.60 5.88
CA ALA A 72 2.53 2.14 6.55
C ALA A 72 3.48 3.30 6.84
N ARG A 73 4.24 3.22 7.94
CA ARG A 73 5.29 4.20 8.27
C ARG A 73 6.56 4.03 7.45
N SER A 74 6.85 2.80 7.04
CA SER A 74 8.05 2.45 6.26
C SER A 74 7.85 1.14 5.51
N PRO A 75 8.67 0.84 4.48
CA PRO A 75 8.64 -0.44 3.78
C PRO A 75 8.87 -1.65 4.69
N TYR A 76 9.50 -1.45 5.84
CA TYR A 76 9.75 -2.50 6.83
C TYR A 76 8.45 -3.17 7.30
N ALA A 77 7.35 -2.42 7.37
CA ALA A 77 6.04 -2.95 7.76
C ALA A 77 5.48 -4.00 6.76
N PHE A 78 6.02 -4.06 5.54
CA PHE A 78 5.67 -5.07 4.54
C PHE A 78 6.57 -6.31 4.59
N ARG A 79 7.52 -6.38 5.55
CA ARG A 79 8.49 -7.48 5.64
C ARG A 79 7.81 -8.83 5.82
N LYS A 80 6.83 -8.90 6.73
CA LYS A 80 6.02 -10.11 6.84
C LYS A 80 5.01 -10.11 5.71
N ARG A 81 5.16 -11.07 4.80
CA ARG A 81 4.09 -11.44 3.89
C ARG A 81 2.90 -11.84 4.75
N ILE A 82 1.87 -11.00 4.79
CA ILE A 82 0.54 -11.50 5.09
C ILE A 82 0.23 -12.44 3.94
N THR A 83 0.26 -13.73 4.20
CA THR A 83 -0.45 -14.68 3.35
C THR A 83 -1.91 -14.25 3.49
N ILE A 84 -2.39 -13.40 2.58
CA ILE A 84 -3.81 -13.40 2.27
C ILE A 84 -4.05 -14.88 1.98
N PRO A 85 -4.86 -15.62 2.77
CA PRO A 85 -5.25 -16.94 2.34
C PRO A 85 -5.68 -16.75 0.90
N SER A 86 -5.00 -17.39 -0.05
CA SER A 86 -5.46 -17.38 -1.44
C SER A 86 -6.95 -17.58 -1.33
N LEU A 87 -7.75 -16.59 -1.75
CA LEU A 87 -9.19 -16.72 -1.80
C LEU A 87 -9.40 -17.98 -2.63
N GLY A 88 -9.67 -19.08 -1.93
CA GLY A 88 -9.16 -20.38 -2.35
C GLY A 88 -9.80 -20.71 -3.67
N SER A 89 -9.00 -20.81 -4.75
CA SER A 89 -9.43 -21.38 -6.03
C SER A 89 -10.91 -21.13 -6.34
N TRP A 90 -11.38 -19.89 -6.19
CA TRP A 90 -12.72 -19.54 -6.58
C TRP A 90 -12.59 -19.24 -8.06
N THR A 91 -12.75 -20.27 -8.87
CA THR A 91 -13.22 -20.09 -10.24
C THR A 91 -14.73 -19.93 -10.11
N PRO A 92 -15.30 -18.74 -10.30
CA PRO A 92 -16.73 -18.64 -10.51
C PRO A 92 -17.05 -19.45 -11.77
N ASP A 93 -17.99 -20.39 -11.68
CA ASP A 93 -18.53 -21.12 -12.85
C ASP A 93 -19.28 -20.21 -13.84
N TYR A 94 -19.24 -18.88 -13.65
CA TYR A 94 -19.77 -17.89 -14.55
C TYR A 94 -18.65 -16.93 -14.98
N MET A 95 -17.97 -17.29 -16.07
CA MET A 95 -17.41 -16.26 -16.95
C MET A 95 -18.58 -15.45 -17.52
N THR A 96 -18.92 -14.32 -16.91
CA THR A 96 -19.67 -13.27 -17.61
C THR A 96 -18.71 -12.54 -18.55
N PRO A 97 -19.04 -12.35 -19.85
CA PRO A 97 -18.15 -11.66 -20.81
C PRO A 97 -18.11 -10.13 -20.64
N GLU A 98 -18.57 -9.59 -19.51
CA GLU A 98 -18.69 -8.14 -19.33
C GLU A 98 -17.98 -7.70 -18.05
N GLY A 99 -16.82 -7.07 -18.26
CA GLY A 99 -16.20 -6.11 -17.35
C GLY A 99 -15.71 -6.69 -16.03
N ASP A 100 -14.41 -6.89 -15.94
CA ASP A 100 -13.69 -6.97 -14.66
C ASP A 100 -14.17 -5.84 -13.73
N SER A 101 -15.14 -6.13 -12.84
CA SER A 101 -15.30 -5.42 -11.58
C SER A 101 -14.13 -5.85 -10.69
N ALA A 102 -12.93 -5.50 -11.14
CA ALA A 102 -11.70 -5.68 -10.42
C ALA A 102 -11.86 -4.94 -9.10
N ALA A 103 -11.68 -5.66 -8.00
CA ALA A 103 -11.58 -5.15 -6.65
C ALA A 103 -11.05 -3.71 -6.65
N SER A 104 -11.93 -2.74 -6.37
CA SER A 104 -11.61 -1.32 -6.49
C SER A 104 -11.76 -0.64 -5.14
N PHE A 105 -10.89 0.32 -4.86
CA PHE A 105 -11.08 1.22 -3.73
C PHE A 105 -11.25 2.65 -4.24
N THR A 106 -11.99 3.46 -3.48
CA THR A 106 -12.19 4.88 -3.78
C THR A 106 -11.80 5.71 -2.57
N LYS A 107 -10.90 6.68 -2.76
CA LYS A 107 -10.55 7.69 -1.76
C LYS A 107 -11.40 8.94 -2.02
N THR A 108 -12.18 9.35 -1.02
CA THR A 108 -12.92 10.62 -1.02
C THR A 108 -12.40 11.52 0.10
N ASN A 109 -12.85 12.77 0.15
CA ASN A 109 -12.59 13.65 1.29
C ASN A 109 -13.29 13.19 2.58
N GLN A 110 -14.17 12.18 2.50
CA GLN A 110 -14.85 11.56 3.65
C GLN A 110 -14.15 10.29 4.15
N GLY A 111 -13.28 9.66 3.35
CA GLY A 111 -12.59 8.44 3.74
C GLY A 111 -12.25 7.53 2.58
N ILE A 112 -12.10 6.24 2.86
CA ILE A 112 -11.73 5.22 1.87
C ILE A 112 -12.78 4.12 1.89
N LYS A 113 -13.37 3.86 0.73
CA LYS A 113 -14.28 2.73 0.47
C LYS A 113 -13.49 1.65 -0.25
N ILE A 114 -13.55 0.40 0.21
CA ILE A 114 -12.91 -0.76 -0.43
C ILE A 114 -14.01 -1.74 -0.81
N GLU A 115 -14.07 -2.11 -2.08
CA GLU A 115 -14.94 -3.17 -2.58
C GLU A 115 -14.12 -4.45 -2.75
N LEU A 116 -14.51 -5.47 -1.98
CA LEU A 116 -13.89 -6.79 -2.08
C LEU A 116 -14.66 -7.61 -3.12
N PRO A 117 -13.98 -8.36 -4.00
CA PRO A 117 -14.64 -9.31 -4.87
C PRO A 117 -15.15 -10.42 -3.96
N LEU A 118 -16.47 -10.50 -3.82
CA LEU A 118 -17.17 -11.57 -3.12
C LEU A 118 -17.53 -12.67 -4.12
#